data_AF-A0AAE0RXP6-F1
#
_entry.id   AF-A0AAE0RXP6-F1
#
_cell.length_a   1.000
_cell.length_b   1.000
_cell.length_c   1.000
_cell.angle_alpha   90.00
_cell.angle_beta   90.00
_cell.angle_gamma   90.00
#
_symmetry.space_group_name_H-M   'P 1'
#
loop_
_entity.id
_entity.type
_entity.pdbx_description
1 polymer ?
#
loop_
_entity_poly.entity_id
_entity_poly.type
_entity_poly.pdbx_seq_one_letter_code
_entity_poly.pdbx_strand_id
1 'polypeptide(L)'
;MELAPIHANVSNESIHVALGGGDLYYFKYQFLNSHPHIVLPCLVILVVASVVGTAGNILILLAVARTKELRNVESFFIVNMACSDLYVTLIADPMNIVDYLITV
;
A
#
# COMPACT_ATOMS: atom_id res chain seq x y z
N MET A 1 16.49 36.86 -33.33
CA MET A 1 15.69 35.64 -33.17
C MET A 1 16.40 34.81 -32.12
N GLU A 2 16.10 35.11 -30.87
CA GLU A 2 16.78 34.55 -29.70
C GLU A 2 16.21 33.15 -29.43
N LEU A 3 17.04 32.13 -29.62
CA LEU A 3 16.70 30.75 -29.28
C LEU A 3 16.92 30.58 -27.78
N ALA A 4 15.81 30.49 -27.03
CA ALA A 4 15.82 30.21 -25.60
C ALA A 4 16.45 28.82 -25.32
N PRO A 5 17.30 28.68 -24.30
CA PRO A 5 17.94 27.40 -24.00
C PRO A 5 16.96 26.44 -23.32
N ILE A 6 16.45 25.46 -24.08
CA ILE A 6 15.58 24.37 -23.60
C ILE A 6 16.25 23.48 -22.52
N HIS A 7 17.56 23.62 -22.32
CA HIS A 7 18.35 22.70 -21.49
C HIS A 7 18.50 23.10 -20.01
N ALA A 8 18.02 24.28 -19.61
CA ALA A 8 18.12 24.76 -18.22
C ALA A 8 16.78 24.78 -17.47
N ASN A 9 15.66 24.50 -18.16
CA ASN A 9 14.32 24.44 -17.55
C ASN A 9 13.86 23.01 -17.21
N VAL A 10 14.53 21.98 -17.73
CA VAL A 10 14.14 20.58 -17.48
C VAL A 10 14.63 20.12 -16.11
N SER A 11 15.80 20.55 -15.65
CA SER A 11 16.36 20.09 -14.36
C SER A 11 15.62 20.66 -13.15
N ASN A 12 15.22 21.92 -13.16
CA ASN A 12 14.41 22.57 -12.13
C ASN A 12 12.95 22.10 -12.13
N GLU A 13 12.37 21.77 -13.29
CA GLU A 13 11.05 21.16 -13.38
C GLU A 13 11.09 19.71 -12.89
N SER A 14 12.08 18.91 -13.28
CA SER A 14 12.32 17.58 -12.71
C SER A 14 12.63 17.62 -11.22
N ILE A 15 13.38 18.62 -10.70
CA ILE A 15 13.65 18.74 -9.26
C ILE A 15 12.38 19.19 -8.50
N HIS A 16 11.57 20.10 -9.03
CA HIS A 16 10.29 20.47 -8.40
C HIS A 16 9.24 19.35 -8.47
N VAL A 17 9.25 18.52 -9.51
CA VAL A 17 8.39 17.32 -9.63
C VAL A 17 8.92 16.16 -8.78
N ALA A 18 10.25 16.04 -8.60
CA ALA A 18 10.91 15.08 -7.70
C ALA A 18 10.61 15.35 -6.22
N LEU A 19 10.59 16.62 -5.82
CA LEU A 19 10.14 17.03 -4.49
C LEU A 19 8.61 16.95 -4.35
N GLY A 20 7.90 16.80 -5.46
CA GLY A 20 6.44 16.84 -5.57
C GLY A 20 5.79 15.48 -5.76
N GLY A 21 6.31 14.36 -5.25
CA GLY A 21 5.65 13.03 -5.28
C GLY A 21 5.36 12.43 -6.67
N GLY A 22 5.46 13.23 -7.73
CA GLY A 22 5.12 12.89 -9.11
C GLY A 22 6.06 11.85 -9.67
N ASP A 23 7.37 11.96 -9.43
CA ASP A 23 8.35 11.00 -9.96
C ASP A 23 8.11 9.57 -9.48
N LEU A 24 7.72 9.39 -8.21
CA LEU A 24 7.37 8.08 -7.67
C LEU A 24 6.07 7.54 -8.26
N TYR A 25 5.09 8.41 -8.49
CA TYR A 25 3.83 8.08 -9.14
C TYR A 25 4.04 7.66 -10.60
N TYR A 26 4.79 8.44 -11.39
CA TYR A 26 5.15 8.11 -12.77
C TYR A 26 5.96 6.83 -12.87
N PHE A 27 6.91 6.61 -11.96
CA PHE A 27 7.64 5.35 -11.86
C PHE A 27 6.67 4.20 -11.61
N LYS A 28 5.84 4.25 -10.56
CA LYS A 28 4.85 3.21 -10.24
C LYS A 28 3.98 2.88 -11.46
N TYR A 29 3.42 3.88 -12.14
CA TYR A 29 2.59 3.69 -13.33
C TYR A 29 3.33 3.09 -14.52
N GLN A 30 4.56 3.51 -14.75
CA GLN A 30 5.38 2.97 -15.82
C GLN A 30 5.73 1.49 -15.57
N PHE A 31 5.99 1.10 -14.32
CA PHE A 31 6.17 -0.32 -13.95
C PHE A 31 4.89 -1.13 -14.10
N LEU A 32 3.75 -0.57 -13.68
CA LEU A 32 2.44 -1.23 -13.79
C LEU A 32 2.06 -1.51 -15.25
N ASN A 33 2.28 -0.54 -16.14
CA ASN A 33 1.97 -0.67 -17.56
C ASN A 33 2.98 -1.52 -18.34
N SER A 34 4.25 -1.53 -17.93
CA SER A 34 5.32 -2.28 -18.60
C SER A 34 5.24 -3.80 -18.34
N HIS A 35 4.70 -4.23 -17.19
CA HIS A 35 4.65 -5.65 -16.80
C HIS A 35 3.28 -6.11 -16.29
N PRO A 36 2.21 -6.03 -17.10
CA PRO A 36 0.84 -6.36 -16.66
C PRO A 36 0.69 -7.81 -16.16
N HIS A 37 1.54 -8.73 -16.65
CA HIS A 37 1.58 -10.13 -16.26
C HIS A 37 2.04 -10.36 -14.80
N ILE A 38 2.74 -9.40 -14.18
CA ILE A 38 3.16 -9.47 -12.77
C ILE A 38 2.14 -8.77 -11.88
N VAL A 39 1.55 -7.66 -12.35
CA VAL A 39 0.61 -6.86 -11.55
C VAL A 39 -0.69 -7.63 -11.27
N LEU A 40 -1.21 -8.33 -12.29
CA LEU A 40 -2.45 -9.07 -12.18
C LEU A 40 -2.42 -10.18 -11.09
N PRO A 41 -1.43 -11.10 -11.06
CA PRO A 41 -1.36 -12.08 -9.98
C PRO A 41 -1.07 -11.43 -8.62
N CYS A 42 -0.30 -10.33 -8.57
CA CYS A 42 -0.03 -9.62 -7.33
C CYS A 42 -1.32 -9.03 -6.72
N LEU A 43 -2.20 -8.47 -7.56
CA LEU A 43 -3.51 -7.95 -7.14
C LEU A 43 -4.41 -9.07 -6.61
N VAL A 44 -4.44 -10.22 -7.28
CA VAL A 44 -5.20 -11.40 -6.81
C VAL A 44 -4.70 -11.87 -5.45
N ILE A 45 -3.38 -11.97 -5.29
CA ILE A 45 -2.76 -12.36 -4.02
C ILE A 45 -3.08 -11.33 -2.93
N LEU A 46 -3.03 -10.04 -3.22
CA LEU A 46 -3.38 -8.96 -2.27
C LEU A 46 -4.82 -9.10 -1.78
N VAL A 47 -5.78 -9.33 -2.67
CA VAL A 47 -7.19 -9.51 -2.30
C VAL A 47 -7.38 -10.76 -1.42
N VAL A 48 -6.75 -11.88 -1.80
CA VAL A 48 -6.83 -13.11 -1.00
C VAL A 48 -6.16 -12.92 0.36
N ALA A 49 -4.99 -12.29 0.41
CA ALA A 49 -4.27 -11.99 1.63
C ALA A 49 -5.05 -11.02 2.53
N SER A 50 -5.77 -10.05 1.96
CA SER A 50 -6.64 -9.14 2.71
C SER A 50 -7.79 -9.88 3.38
N VAL A 51 -8.45 -10.81 2.67
CA VAL A 51 -9.55 -11.63 3.23
C VAL A 51 -9.03 -12.60 4.30
N VAL A 52 -7.92 -13.29 4.04
CA VAL A 52 -7.33 -14.22 5.00
C VAL A 52 -6.77 -13.48 6.20
N GLY A 53 -6.13 -12.33 5.97
CA GLY A 53 -5.58 -11.45 7.00
C GLY A 53 -6.68 -10.88 7.89
N THR A 54 -7.74 -10.32 7.34
CA THR A 54 -8.89 -9.85 8.14
C THR A 54 -9.49 -10.98 8.98
N ALA A 55 -9.78 -12.13 8.36
CA ALA A 55 -10.34 -13.28 9.08
C ALA A 55 -9.40 -13.78 10.19
N GLY A 56 -8.10 -13.92 9.91
CA GLY A 56 -7.09 -14.38 10.86
C GLY A 56 -6.92 -13.42 12.05
N ASN A 57 -6.84 -12.12 11.77
CA ASN A 57 -6.69 -11.11 12.82
C ASN A 57 -7.93 -10.96 13.70
N ILE A 58 -9.14 -11.12 13.13
CA ILE A 58 -10.38 -11.20 13.91
C ILE A 58 -10.38 -12.46 14.81
N LEU A 59 -9.90 -13.59 14.29
CA LEU A 59 -9.79 -14.83 15.06
C LEU A 59 -8.82 -14.70 16.24
N ILE A 60 -7.70 -14.00 16.04
CA ILE A 60 -6.73 -13.68 17.09
C ILE A 60 -7.38 -12.79 18.16
N LEU A 61 -8.09 -11.73 17.76
CA LEU A 61 -8.85 -10.86 18.67
C LEU A 61 -9.90 -11.65 19.48
N LEU A 62 -10.63 -12.56 18.82
CA LEU A 62 -11.61 -13.45 19.48
C LEU A 62 -10.93 -14.43 20.44
N ALA A 63 -9.80 -15.03 20.06
CA ALA A 63 -9.06 -15.96 20.92
C ALA A 63 -8.54 -15.26 22.19
N VAL A 64 -8.02 -14.03 22.06
CA VAL A 64 -7.60 -13.20 23.19
C VAL A 64 -8.81 -12.81 24.05
N ALA A 65 -9.93 -12.43 23.44
CA ALA A 65 -11.16 -12.09 24.18
C ALA A 65 -11.78 -13.28 24.94
N ARG A 66 -11.63 -14.50 24.40
CA ARG A 66 -12.12 -15.74 25.03
C ARG A 66 -11.21 -16.20 26.18
N THR A 67 -9.91 -15.96 26.09
CA THR A 67 -8.94 -16.40 27.11
C THR A 67 -8.77 -15.35 28.19
N LYS A 68 -9.77 -15.24 29.09
CA LYS A 68 -9.81 -14.24 30.17
C LYS A 68 -8.73 -14.44 31.26
N GLU A 69 -8.07 -15.60 31.29
CA GLU A 69 -7.10 -15.98 32.33
C GLU A 69 -5.66 -15.51 32.09
N LEU A 70 -5.31 -14.99 30.91
CA LEU A 70 -3.95 -14.55 30.60
C LEU A 70 -3.89 -13.03 30.38
N ARG A 71 -4.15 -12.26 31.44
CA ARG A 71 -3.96 -10.80 31.43
C ARG A 71 -2.46 -10.45 31.60
N ASN A 72 -1.64 -10.89 30.64
CA ASN A 72 -0.21 -10.62 30.56
C ASN A 72 0.10 -9.65 29.41
N VAL A 73 1.27 -8.99 29.48
CA VAL A 73 1.77 -8.01 28.50
C VAL A 73 1.78 -8.57 27.06
N GLU A 74 1.96 -9.88 26.90
CA GLU A 74 1.97 -10.58 25.62
C GLU A 74 0.63 -10.48 24.86
N SER A 75 -0.51 -10.55 25.55
CA SER A 75 -1.81 -10.41 24.90
C SER A 75 -2.06 -8.98 24.38
N PHE A 76 -1.46 -7.97 25.00
CA PHE A 76 -1.53 -6.58 24.51
C PHE A 76 -0.73 -6.40 23.22
N PHE A 77 0.43 -7.05 23.12
CA PHE A 77 1.23 -7.06 21.89
C PHE A 77 0.50 -7.77 20.74
N ILE A 78 -0.11 -8.93 21.02
CA ILE A 78 -0.87 -9.72 20.03
C ILE A 78 -2.08 -8.93 19.51
N VAL A 79 -2.82 -8.25 20.39
CA VAL A 79 -3.93 -7.38 19.98
C VAL A 79 -3.44 -6.22 19.14
N ASN A 80 -2.33 -5.59 19.49
CA ASN A 80 -1.78 -4.48 18.72
C ASN A 80 -1.31 -4.91 17.32
N MET A 81 -0.68 -6.09 17.22
CA MET A 81 -0.35 -6.71 15.94
C MET A 81 -1.61 -6.96 15.10
N ALA A 82 -2.66 -7.55 15.69
CA ALA A 82 -3.91 -7.81 14.99
C ALA A 82 -4.65 -6.53 14.54
N CYS A 83 -4.61 -5.47 15.36
CA CYS A 83 -5.16 -4.16 15.00
C CYS A 83 -4.38 -3.51 13.85
N SER A 84 -3.05 -3.59 13.86
CA SER A 84 -2.20 -3.09 12.78
C SER A 84 -2.53 -3.81 11.47
N ASP A 85 -2.64 -5.13 11.51
CA ASP A 85 -2.95 -5.91 10.31
C ASP A 85 -4.39 -5.67 9.83
N LEU A 86 -5.35 -5.46 10.72
CA LEU A 86 -6.70 -5.01 10.36
C LEU A 86 -6.67 -3.63 9.68
N TYR A 87 -5.86 -2.69 10.17
CA TYR A 87 -5.72 -1.37 9.55
C TYR A 87 -5.16 -1.48 8.12
N VAL A 88 -4.10 -2.28 7.94
CA VAL A 88 -3.50 -2.51 6.62
C VAL A 88 -4.51 -3.16 5.68
N THR A 89 -5.19 -4.21 6.11
CA THR A 89 -6.13 -4.95 5.27
C THR A 89 -7.43 -4.19 4.97
N LEU A 90 -7.91 -3.32 5.86
CA LEU A 90 -9.11 -2.49 5.63
C LEU A 90 -8.83 -1.17 4.92
N ILE A 91 -7.62 -0.61 5.00
CA ILE A 91 -7.35 0.75 4.51
C ILE A 91 -6.25 0.75 3.46
N ALA A 92 -5.10 0.16 3.74
CA ALA A 92 -3.96 0.19 2.81
C ALA A 92 -4.23 -0.64 1.54
N ASP A 93 -4.74 -1.87 1.71
CA ASP A 93 -5.05 -2.75 0.59
C ASP A 93 -6.12 -2.16 -0.36
N PRO A 94 -7.30 -1.70 0.11
CA PRO A 94 -8.30 -1.12 -0.78
C PRO A 94 -7.86 0.21 -1.40
N MET A 95 -7.09 1.03 -0.69
CA MET A 95 -6.54 2.27 -1.27
C MET A 95 -5.61 1.96 -2.45
N ASN A 96 -4.82 0.89 -2.36
CA ASN A 96 -3.93 0.46 -3.45
C ASN A 96 -4.72 -0.13 -4.63
N ILE A 97 -5.84 -0.83 -4.38
CA ILE A 97 -6.73 -1.33 -5.43
C ILE A 97 -7.44 -0.17 -6.14
N VAL A 98 -7.91 0.84 -5.40
CA VAL A 98 -8.56 2.03 -5.97
C VAL A 98 -7.58 2.82 -6.82
N ASP A 99 -6.33 2.99 -6.36
CA ASP A 99 -5.27 3.63 -7.15
C ASP A 99 -5.02 2.89 -8.48
N TYR A 100 -5.01 1.56 -8.46
CA TYR A 100 -4.92 0.75 -9.68
C TYR A 100 -6.15 0.95 -10.60
N LEU A 101 -7.36 0.93 -10.04
CA LEU A 101 -8.60 1.07 -10.79
C LEU A 101 -8.78 2.45 -11.43
N ILE A 102 -8.35 3.52 -10.76
CA ILE A 102 -8.44 4.90 -11.28
C ILE A 102 -7.41 5.12 -12.40
N THR A 103 -6.30 4.39 -12.37
CA THR A 103 -5.17 4.57 -13.27
C THR A 103 -5.30 3.81 -14.59
N VAL A 104 -5.91 2.61 -14.56
CA VAL A 104 -6.17 1.76 -15.74
C VAL A 104 -7.35 2.31 -16.55
#